data_AF-A0A8T7BL26-F1
#
_entry.id   AF-A0A8T7BL26-F1
#
_cell.length_a   1.000
_cell.length_b   1.000
_cell.length_c   1.000
_cell.angle_alpha   90.00
_cell.angle_beta   90.00
_cell.angle_gamma   90.00
#
_symmetry.space_group_name_H-M   'P 1'
#
loop_
_entity.id
_entity.type
_entity.pdbx_description
1 polymer ?
#
loop_
_entity_poly.entity_id
_entity_poly.type
_entity_poly.pdbx_seq_one_letter_code
_entity_poly.pdbx_strand_id
1 'polypeptide(L)'
;MKKIFQTLRKYRKQLFIISISLFMTMAFLGYSRGTVEWTFMEQFENKLYDLKVVLTLPEEIDDRIVIVDIDEKSLAEVERWPWSRDKLALLVNKLFDNYFVAIVGFDIYFREADDSSGLKVLETLANEEFSEIPEYRSRLSDISEQLDYDQLFVDSMMKGPVVLGFTFFTEGEAFSDLRGGDLPMPVLTAEDFANRNVHAPVASGYGVNLPMIQQAAIATG
;
A
#
# COMPACT_ATOMS: atom_id res chain seq x y z
N MET A 1 -14.32 62.53 -19.93
CA MET A 1 -13.17 62.03 -19.14
C MET A 1 -13.02 62.65 -17.74
N LYS A 2 -13.09 63.97 -17.53
CA LYS A 2 -12.86 64.61 -16.20
C LYS A 2 -13.83 64.18 -15.08
N LYS A 3 -15.11 63.95 -15.38
CA LYS A 3 -16.11 63.49 -14.38
C LYS A 3 -15.80 62.10 -13.82
N ILE A 4 -15.37 61.16 -14.67
CA ILE A 4 -15.02 59.78 -14.26
C ILE A 4 -13.85 59.78 -13.27
N PHE A 5 -12.82 60.62 -13.53
CA PHE A 5 -11.65 60.74 -12.65
C PHE A 5 -11.99 61.33 -11.26
N GLN A 6 -12.96 62.26 -11.18
CA GLN A 6 -13.42 62.80 -9.91
C GLN A 6 -14.25 61.78 -9.11
N THR A 7 -15.10 61.00 -9.78
CA THR A 7 -15.89 59.93 -9.13
C THR A 7 -15.01 58.79 -8.63
N LEU A 8 -13.99 58.40 -9.41
CA LEU A 8 -12.98 57.40 -9.01
C LEU A 8 -12.18 57.85 -7.76
N ARG A 9 -11.88 59.15 -7.64
CA ARG A 9 -11.21 59.70 -6.45
C ARG A 9 -12.09 59.67 -5.20
N LYS A 10 -13.41 59.86 -5.35
CA LYS A 10 -14.41 59.78 -4.26
C LYS A 10 -14.55 58.35 -3.71
N TYR A 11 -14.46 57.34 -4.57
CA TYR A 11 -14.61 55.93 -4.20
C TYR A 11 -13.30 55.14 -4.20
N ARG A 12 -12.14 55.83 -4.20
CA ARG A 12 -10.81 55.20 -4.29
C ARG A 12 -10.58 54.13 -3.22
N LYS A 13 -11.08 54.36 -2.00
CA LYS A 13 -11.00 53.37 -0.90
C LYS A 13 -11.85 52.13 -1.16
N GLN A 14 -13.05 52.29 -1.70
CA GLN A 14 -13.93 51.16 -2.03
C GLN A 14 -13.39 50.35 -3.21
N LEU A 15 -12.87 51.02 -4.24
CA LEU A 15 -12.22 50.35 -5.37
C LEU A 15 -10.97 49.58 -4.94
N PHE A 16 -10.19 50.13 -3.98
CA PHE A 16 -9.06 49.43 -3.40
C PHE A 16 -9.48 48.16 -2.65
N ILE A 17 -10.51 48.24 -1.79
CA ILE A 17 -11.04 47.07 -1.07
C ILE A 17 -11.56 46.01 -2.05
N ILE A 18 -12.38 46.42 -3.04
CA ILE A 18 -12.92 45.52 -4.05
C ILE A 18 -11.78 44.85 -4.84
N SER A 19 -10.72 45.58 -5.17
CA SER A 19 -9.57 44.99 -5.88
C SER A 19 -8.82 43.95 -5.05
N ILE A 20 -8.65 44.18 -3.74
CA ILE A 20 -8.04 43.21 -2.83
C ILE A 20 -8.93 41.98 -2.69
N SER A 21 -10.23 42.17 -2.48
CA SER A 21 -11.19 41.06 -2.37
C SER A 21 -11.23 40.24 -3.64
N LEU A 22 -11.26 40.89 -4.82
CA LEU A 22 -11.26 40.19 -6.10
C LEU A 22 -9.95 39.43 -6.31
N PHE A 23 -8.81 40.01 -5.93
CA PHE A 23 -7.51 39.35 -6.00
C PHE A 23 -7.47 38.12 -5.08
N MET A 24 -7.92 38.24 -3.82
CA MET A 24 -8.02 37.10 -2.90
C MET A 24 -8.94 36.00 -3.43
N THR A 25 -10.12 36.35 -3.95
CA THR A 25 -11.04 35.38 -4.54
C THR A 25 -10.42 34.69 -5.75
N MET A 26 -9.72 35.43 -6.61
CA MET A 26 -9.07 34.86 -7.79
C MET A 26 -7.89 33.97 -7.42
N ALA A 27 -7.13 34.34 -6.39
CA ALA A 27 -6.07 33.52 -5.82
C ALA A 27 -6.63 32.21 -5.23
N PHE A 28 -7.74 32.29 -4.49
CA PHE A 28 -8.43 31.12 -3.95
C PHE A 28 -9.00 30.21 -5.05
N LEU A 29 -9.57 30.79 -6.11
CA LEU A 29 -10.02 30.04 -7.28
C LEU A 29 -8.86 29.37 -8.04
N GLY A 30 -7.67 30.00 -8.05
CA GLY A 30 -6.46 29.41 -8.61
C GLY A 30 -5.93 28.25 -7.77
N TYR A 31 -5.94 28.40 -6.45
CA TYR A 31 -5.60 27.32 -5.50
C TYR A 31 -6.59 26.15 -5.61
N SER A 32 -7.90 26.42 -5.62
CA SER A 32 -8.95 25.40 -5.77
C SER A 32 -8.88 24.64 -7.09
N ARG A 33 -8.26 25.21 -8.13
CA ARG A 33 -8.04 24.53 -9.43
C ARG A 33 -6.70 23.79 -9.49
N GLY A 34 -5.89 23.82 -8.45
CA GLY A 34 -4.56 23.22 -8.44
C GLY A 34 -3.53 23.94 -9.31
N THR A 35 -3.81 25.17 -9.79
CA THR A 35 -2.88 25.91 -10.66
C THR A 35 -1.84 26.71 -9.89
N VAL A 36 -2.06 26.91 -8.58
CA VAL A 36 -1.15 27.65 -7.70
C VAL A 36 -0.99 26.85 -6.41
N GLU A 37 0.17 26.24 -6.22
CA GLU A 37 0.52 25.52 -4.99
C GLU A 37 1.10 26.51 -3.97
N TRP A 38 0.42 26.64 -2.83
CA TRP A 38 0.84 27.54 -1.75
C TRP A 38 1.62 26.73 -0.73
N THR A 39 2.89 26.49 -1.01
CA THR A 39 3.78 25.67 -0.16
C THR A 39 3.83 26.10 1.31
N PHE A 40 3.62 27.40 1.61
CA PHE A 40 3.49 27.88 3.00
C PHE A 40 2.22 27.36 3.69
N MET A 41 1.10 27.30 2.96
CA MET A 41 -0.17 26.83 3.50
C MET A 41 -0.10 25.34 3.81
N GLU A 42 0.51 24.54 2.94
CA GLU A 42 0.76 23.11 3.17
C GLU A 42 1.60 22.87 4.43
N GLN A 43 2.69 23.62 4.62
CA GLN A 43 3.50 23.49 5.84
C GLN A 43 2.73 23.88 7.10
N PHE A 44 1.86 24.88 7.00
CA PHE A 44 1.01 25.28 8.11
C PHE A 44 -0.04 24.21 8.42
N GLU A 45 -0.67 23.65 7.40
CA GLU A 45 -1.61 22.54 7.51
C GLU A 45 -0.96 21.30 8.12
N ASN A 46 0.22 20.90 7.64
CA ASN A 46 0.97 19.76 8.18
C ASN A 46 1.29 19.95 9.67
N LYS A 47 1.69 21.16 10.09
CA LYS A 47 1.91 21.45 11.52
C LYS A 47 0.63 21.38 12.34
N LEU A 48 -0.49 21.88 11.81
CA LEU A 48 -1.79 21.77 12.48
C LEU A 48 -2.24 20.32 12.57
N TYR A 49 -1.97 19.52 11.54
CA TYR A 49 -2.23 18.09 11.53
C TYR A 49 -1.41 17.37 12.59
N ASP A 50 -0.09 17.60 12.66
CA ASP A 50 0.77 17.02 13.69
C ASP A 50 0.29 17.38 15.10
N LEU A 51 -0.06 18.64 15.32
CA LEU A 51 -0.62 19.10 16.60
C LEU A 51 -1.94 18.38 16.91
N LYS A 52 -2.82 18.25 15.92
CA LYS A 52 -4.09 17.53 16.08
C LYS A 52 -3.83 16.06 16.43
N VAL A 53 -2.91 15.38 15.75
CA VAL A 53 -2.55 13.99 16.05
C VAL A 53 -2.10 13.87 17.50
N VAL A 54 -1.15 14.71 17.94
CA VAL A 54 -0.64 14.69 19.32
C VAL A 54 -1.76 14.97 20.35
N LEU A 55 -2.64 15.94 20.08
CA LEU A 55 -3.74 16.29 21.00
C LEU A 55 -4.88 15.27 21.03
N THR A 56 -5.03 14.46 19.98
CA THR A 56 -6.09 13.46 19.87
C THR A 56 -5.61 12.03 20.07
N LEU A 57 -4.29 11.84 20.24
CA LEU A 57 -3.70 10.54 20.48
C LEU A 57 -4.22 10.01 21.82
N PRO A 58 -4.82 8.81 21.86
CA PRO A 58 -5.17 8.17 23.12
C PRO A 58 -3.91 8.03 24.00
N GLU A 59 -4.02 8.33 25.30
CA GLU A 59 -2.92 8.12 26.24
C GLU A 59 -2.65 6.63 26.49
N GLU A 60 -3.66 5.79 26.33
CA GLU A 60 -3.58 4.35 26.57
C GLU A 60 -3.25 3.60 25.27
N ILE A 61 -2.18 2.80 25.34
CA ILE A 61 -1.81 1.86 24.28
C ILE A 61 -2.70 0.62 24.40
N ASP A 62 -3.34 0.23 23.30
CA ASP A 62 -4.10 -1.01 23.22
C ASP A 62 -3.15 -2.21 23.15
N ASP A 63 -3.03 -2.96 24.25
CA ASP A 63 -2.12 -4.09 24.40
C ASP A 63 -2.49 -5.30 23.52
N ARG A 64 -3.67 -5.27 22.89
CA ARG A 64 -4.12 -6.29 21.93
C ARG A 64 -3.54 -6.09 20.54
N ILE A 65 -2.99 -4.92 20.26
CA ILE A 65 -2.43 -4.56 18.96
C ILE A 65 -0.92 -4.54 19.06
N VAL A 66 -0.26 -5.35 18.25
CA VAL A 66 1.20 -5.42 18.16
C VAL A 66 1.62 -5.12 16.74
N ILE A 67 2.53 -4.15 16.58
CA ILE A 67 3.17 -3.84 15.30
C ILE A 67 4.52 -4.55 15.29
N VAL A 68 4.74 -5.39 14.27
CA VAL A 68 6.01 -6.07 14.04
C VAL A 68 6.73 -5.33 12.92
N ASP A 69 7.75 -4.55 13.29
CA ASP A 69 8.54 -3.78 12.33
C ASP A 69 9.77 -4.59 11.86
N ILE A 70 10.18 -4.38 10.60
CA ILE A 70 11.38 -4.97 10.02
C ILE A 70 12.44 -3.88 9.92
N ASP A 71 13.19 -3.70 11.01
CA ASP A 71 14.22 -2.67 11.16
C ASP A 71 15.62 -3.18 10.75
N GLU A 72 16.61 -2.28 10.74
CA GLU A 72 17.98 -2.63 10.37
C GLU A 72 18.59 -3.68 11.31
N LYS A 73 18.15 -3.75 12.58
CA LYS A 73 18.60 -4.79 13.51
C LYS A 73 18.07 -6.16 13.10
N SER A 74 16.78 -6.24 12.77
CA SER A 74 16.14 -7.45 12.27
C SER A 74 16.81 -7.94 10.98
N LEU A 75 17.14 -7.02 10.06
CA LEU A 75 17.85 -7.35 8.83
C LEU A 75 19.30 -7.78 9.06
N ALA A 76 19.96 -7.25 10.08
CA ALA A 76 21.31 -7.65 10.44
C ALA A 76 21.37 -9.02 11.12
N GLU A 77 20.32 -9.40 11.86
CA GLU A 77 20.22 -10.67 12.58
C GLU A 77 19.69 -11.82 11.70
N VAL A 78 18.70 -11.53 10.86
CA VAL A 78 18.06 -12.52 10.00
C VAL A 78 18.82 -12.54 8.68
N GLU A 79 18.40 -11.70 7.73
CA GLU A 79 18.97 -11.56 6.40
C GLU A 79 18.52 -10.23 5.78
N ARG A 80 19.11 -9.88 4.64
CA ARG A 80 18.67 -8.73 3.83
C ARG A 80 17.24 -8.95 3.32
N TRP A 81 16.44 -7.89 3.34
CA TRP A 81 15.14 -7.85 2.67
C TRP A 81 15.29 -7.89 1.13
N PRO A 82 14.37 -8.54 0.38
CA PRO A 82 13.21 -9.27 0.84
C PRO A 82 13.55 -10.62 1.48
N TRP A 83 12.88 -10.93 2.59
CA TRP A 83 12.98 -12.27 3.19
C TRP A 83 12.28 -13.30 2.32
N SER A 84 12.84 -14.51 2.33
CA SER A 84 12.23 -15.68 1.70
C SER A 84 10.93 -16.09 2.41
N ARG A 85 10.02 -16.72 1.67
CA ARG A 85 8.66 -17.05 2.10
C ARG A 85 8.64 -18.12 3.19
N ASP A 86 9.65 -18.97 3.30
CA ASP A 86 9.84 -19.88 4.45
C ASP A 86 10.04 -19.12 5.77
N LYS A 87 10.76 -17.99 5.76
CA LYS A 87 10.96 -17.15 6.95
C LYS A 87 9.66 -16.45 7.34
N LEU A 88 8.91 -15.96 6.35
CA LEU A 88 7.60 -15.37 6.57
C LEU A 88 6.59 -16.43 7.06
N ALA A 89 6.64 -17.64 6.51
CA ALA A 89 5.86 -18.79 6.98
C ALA A 89 6.18 -19.09 8.45
N LEU A 90 7.46 -19.15 8.82
CA LEU A 90 7.89 -19.35 10.19
C LEU A 90 7.42 -18.22 11.13
N LEU A 91 7.43 -16.97 10.66
CA LEU A 91 6.91 -15.83 11.41
C LEU A 91 5.41 -15.99 11.67
N VAL A 92 4.62 -16.28 10.63
CA VAL A 92 3.18 -16.52 10.73
C VAL A 92 2.87 -17.67 11.69
N ASN A 93 3.62 -18.77 11.57
CA ASN A 93 3.51 -19.92 12.47
C ASN A 93 3.76 -19.52 13.91
N LYS A 94 4.82 -18.76 14.20
CA LYS A 94 5.09 -18.28 15.57
C LYS A 94 3.96 -17.39 16.09
N LEU A 95 3.43 -16.49 15.26
CA LEU A 95 2.35 -15.58 15.64
C LEU A 95 1.08 -16.36 16.04
N PHE A 96 0.67 -17.36 15.25
CA PHE A 96 -0.53 -18.14 15.57
C PHE A 96 -0.27 -19.23 16.63
N ASP A 97 0.81 -19.99 16.52
CA ASP A 97 1.04 -21.19 17.35
C ASP A 97 1.56 -20.83 18.75
N ASN A 98 2.38 -19.77 18.87
CA ASN A 98 3.02 -19.40 20.14
C ASN A 98 2.38 -18.18 20.80
N TYR A 99 1.97 -17.19 20.00
CA TYR A 99 1.39 -15.95 20.51
C TYR A 99 -0.14 -15.92 20.44
N PHE A 100 -0.77 -16.88 19.77
CA PHE A 100 -2.22 -17.03 19.67
C PHE A 100 -2.92 -15.74 19.18
N VAL A 101 -2.31 -15.05 18.22
CA VAL A 101 -2.90 -13.82 17.66
C VAL A 101 -4.23 -14.14 16.96
N ALA A 102 -5.19 -13.24 17.08
CA ALA A 102 -6.50 -13.42 16.45
C ALA A 102 -6.47 -13.19 14.92
N ILE A 103 -5.57 -12.33 14.45
CA ILE A 103 -5.46 -11.92 13.04
C ILE A 103 -4.04 -11.40 12.77
N VAL A 104 -3.54 -11.61 11.55
CA VAL A 104 -2.27 -11.04 11.06
C VAL A 104 -2.57 -10.15 9.86
N GLY A 105 -2.08 -8.91 9.88
CA GLY A 105 -2.12 -8.00 8.75
C GLY A 105 -0.72 -7.79 8.17
N PHE A 106 -0.60 -7.88 6.85
CA PHE A 106 0.64 -7.57 6.14
C PHE A 106 0.51 -6.24 5.40
N ASP A 107 1.34 -5.27 5.77
CA ASP A 107 1.51 -4.01 5.01
C ASP A 107 2.56 -4.17 3.90
N ILE A 108 2.45 -5.27 3.15
CA ILE A 108 3.29 -5.63 2.02
C ILE A 108 2.45 -6.46 1.04
N TYR A 109 2.82 -6.44 -0.25
CA TYR A 109 2.19 -7.26 -1.27
C TYR A 109 3.21 -8.20 -1.95
N PHE A 110 2.79 -9.43 -2.26
CA PHE A 110 3.63 -10.52 -2.75
C PHE A 110 3.37 -10.80 -4.23
N ARG A 111 3.93 -9.98 -5.12
CA ARG A 111 3.64 -10.05 -6.56
C ARG A 111 4.42 -11.14 -7.32
N GLU A 112 5.58 -11.51 -6.83
CA GLU A 112 6.51 -12.42 -7.51
C GLU A 112 6.58 -13.76 -6.78
N ALA A 113 6.91 -14.83 -7.51
CA ALA A 113 7.18 -16.13 -6.91
C ALA A 113 8.51 -16.10 -6.14
N ASP A 114 8.62 -16.91 -5.11
CA ASP A 114 9.87 -17.10 -4.40
C ASP A 114 10.78 -18.14 -5.07
N ASP A 115 11.79 -17.66 -5.80
CA ASP A 115 12.79 -18.52 -6.43
C ASP A 115 14.01 -18.81 -5.49
N SER A 116 13.98 -18.42 -4.20
CA SER A 116 15.16 -18.47 -3.31
C SER A 116 15.55 -19.87 -2.80
N SER A 117 14.64 -20.85 -2.82
CA SER A 117 14.93 -22.23 -2.41
C SER A 117 15.80 -23.00 -3.40
N GLY A 118 15.91 -22.51 -4.64
CA GLY A 118 16.56 -23.20 -5.75
C GLY A 118 15.73 -24.36 -6.35
N LEU A 119 14.48 -24.57 -5.89
CA LEU A 119 13.61 -25.64 -6.38
C LEU A 119 13.51 -25.64 -7.92
N LYS A 120 13.28 -24.46 -8.51
CA LYS A 120 13.21 -24.27 -9.97
C LYS A 120 14.45 -24.75 -10.71
N VAL A 121 15.64 -24.52 -10.15
CA VAL A 121 16.90 -25.01 -10.73
C VAL A 121 16.97 -26.54 -10.66
N LEU A 122 16.58 -27.12 -9.52
CA LEU A 122 16.54 -28.58 -9.36
C LEU A 122 15.55 -29.23 -10.32
N GLU A 123 14.40 -28.59 -10.55
CA GLU A 123 13.39 -29.01 -11.54
C GLU A 123 13.89 -28.90 -12.98
N THR A 124 14.62 -27.82 -13.33
CA THR A 124 15.27 -27.70 -14.63
C THR A 124 16.26 -28.85 -14.84
N LEU A 125 17.13 -29.13 -13.86
CA LEU A 125 18.07 -30.25 -13.92
C LEU A 125 17.36 -31.61 -14.04
N ALA A 126 16.21 -31.79 -13.38
CA ALA A 126 15.39 -33.01 -13.48
C ALA A 126 14.82 -33.23 -14.88
N ASN A 127 14.53 -32.15 -15.59
CA ASN A 127 13.90 -32.18 -16.92
C ASN A 127 14.91 -32.15 -18.06
N GLU A 128 16.13 -31.70 -17.81
CA GLU A 128 17.20 -31.60 -18.79
C GLU A 128 18.28 -32.66 -18.50
N GLU A 129 19.35 -32.28 -17.79
CA GLU A 129 20.57 -33.08 -17.59
C GLU A 129 20.33 -34.46 -16.95
N PHE A 130 19.38 -34.56 -16.01
CA PHE A 130 19.07 -35.78 -15.28
C PHE A 130 17.70 -36.38 -15.66
N SER A 131 17.16 -36.02 -16.83
CA SER A 131 15.89 -36.53 -17.34
C SER A 131 15.80 -38.06 -17.39
N GLU A 132 16.92 -38.73 -17.69
CA GLU A 132 17.05 -40.18 -17.81
C GLU A 132 17.38 -40.89 -16.48
N ILE A 133 17.38 -40.18 -15.34
CA ILE A 133 17.66 -40.73 -14.01
C ILE A 133 16.37 -40.70 -13.17
N PRO A 134 15.55 -41.77 -13.17
CA PRO A 134 14.29 -41.80 -12.42
C PRO A 134 14.46 -41.58 -10.91
N GLU A 135 15.59 -42.03 -10.35
CA GLU A 135 15.91 -41.84 -8.93
C GLU A 135 16.04 -40.36 -8.57
N TYR A 136 16.61 -39.53 -9.45
CA TYR A 136 16.73 -38.08 -9.21
C TYR A 136 15.35 -37.43 -9.11
N ARG A 137 14.44 -37.72 -10.05
CA ARG A 137 13.05 -37.22 -10.01
C ARG A 137 12.31 -37.66 -8.74
N SER A 138 12.48 -38.92 -8.34
CA SER A 138 11.87 -39.44 -7.12
C SER A 138 12.37 -38.68 -5.88
N ARG A 139 13.70 -38.47 -5.76
CA ARG A 139 14.28 -37.73 -4.64
C ARG A 139 13.90 -36.26 -4.64
N LEU A 140 13.83 -35.63 -5.82
CA LEU A 140 13.38 -34.24 -5.92
C LEU A 140 11.92 -34.10 -5.46
N SER A 141 11.05 -35.04 -5.85
CA SER A 141 9.66 -35.06 -5.39
C SER A 141 9.54 -35.24 -3.87
N ASP A 142 10.46 -35.98 -3.23
CA ASP A 142 10.46 -36.16 -1.77
C ASP A 142 10.78 -34.86 -1.01
N ILE A 143 11.54 -33.94 -1.63
CA ILE A 143 12.01 -32.70 -1.00
C ILE A 143 11.32 -31.44 -1.52
N SER A 144 10.62 -31.51 -2.66
CA SER A 144 10.01 -30.34 -3.31
C SER A 144 9.01 -29.64 -2.40
N GLU A 145 8.23 -30.37 -1.61
CA GLU A 145 7.29 -29.80 -0.64
C GLU A 145 7.99 -28.92 0.42
N GLN A 146 9.23 -29.25 0.78
CA GLN A 146 10.01 -28.47 1.76
C GLN A 146 10.71 -27.26 1.12
N LEU A 147 10.81 -27.24 -0.20
CA LEU A 147 11.48 -26.19 -0.97
C LEU A 147 10.47 -25.26 -1.69
N ASP A 148 9.19 -25.60 -1.72
CA ASP A 148 8.14 -24.71 -2.21
C ASP A 148 7.77 -23.69 -1.13
N TYR A 149 8.57 -22.62 -1.05
CA TYR A 149 8.44 -21.61 -0.01
C TYR A 149 7.14 -20.82 -0.11
N ASP A 150 6.63 -20.58 -1.32
CA ASP A 150 5.32 -19.95 -1.51
C ASP A 150 4.21 -20.85 -0.94
N GLN A 151 4.25 -22.16 -1.19
CA GLN A 151 3.29 -23.10 -0.62
C GLN A 151 3.40 -23.19 0.92
N LEU A 152 4.61 -23.23 1.48
CA LEU A 152 4.81 -23.21 2.94
C LEU A 152 4.21 -21.94 3.58
N PHE A 153 4.32 -20.81 2.90
CA PHE A 153 3.73 -19.55 3.36
C PHE A 153 2.21 -19.58 3.29
N VAL A 154 1.64 -20.06 2.18
CA VAL A 154 0.19 -20.29 2.03
C VAL A 154 -0.33 -21.21 3.15
N ASP A 155 0.31 -22.34 3.39
CA ASP A 155 -0.11 -23.30 4.42
C ASP A 155 -0.08 -22.68 5.82
N SER A 156 0.91 -21.83 6.09
CA SER A 156 1.02 -21.10 7.36
C SER A 156 -0.10 -20.05 7.50
N MET A 157 -0.46 -19.36 6.42
CA MET A 157 -1.58 -18.40 6.42
C MET A 157 -2.92 -19.10 6.65
N MET A 158 -3.10 -20.32 6.16
CA MET A 158 -4.35 -21.07 6.34
C MET A 158 -4.63 -21.50 7.79
N LYS A 159 -3.65 -21.34 8.71
CA LYS A 159 -3.84 -21.60 10.15
C LYS A 159 -4.75 -20.59 10.84
N GLY A 160 -4.89 -19.38 10.29
CA GLY A 160 -5.67 -18.33 10.94
C GLY A 160 -6.02 -17.17 10.01
N PRO A 161 -6.76 -16.17 10.53
CA PRO A 161 -7.15 -15.01 9.73
C PRO A 161 -5.94 -14.17 9.30
N VAL A 162 -5.69 -14.06 7.99
CA VAL A 162 -4.65 -13.20 7.42
C VAL A 162 -5.28 -12.17 6.46
N VAL A 163 -4.83 -10.92 6.59
CA VAL A 163 -5.18 -9.80 5.71
C VAL A 163 -3.94 -9.34 4.96
N LEU A 164 -4.06 -9.19 3.65
CA LEU A 164 -2.95 -8.79 2.79
C LEU A 164 -3.10 -7.38 2.25
N GLY A 165 -1.97 -6.69 2.13
CA GLY A 165 -1.89 -5.42 1.42
C GLY A 165 -2.04 -5.58 -0.08
N PHE A 166 -2.47 -4.49 -0.71
CA PHE A 166 -2.39 -4.26 -2.15
C PHE A 166 -2.18 -2.76 -2.38
N THR A 167 -1.77 -2.39 -3.59
CA THR A 167 -1.46 -0.99 -3.88
C THR A 167 -2.04 -0.54 -5.21
N PHE A 168 -2.35 0.75 -5.29
CA PHE A 168 -2.77 1.45 -6.49
C PHE A 168 -1.69 2.44 -6.91
N PHE A 169 -1.46 2.52 -8.22
CA PHE A 169 -0.55 3.50 -8.81
C PHE A 169 -1.36 4.54 -9.59
N THR A 170 -0.95 5.80 -9.47
CA THR A 170 -1.55 6.94 -10.18
C THR A 170 -0.70 7.40 -11.35
N GLU A 171 -1.30 8.17 -12.24
CA GLU A 171 -0.61 8.67 -13.44
C GLU A 171 0.55 9.60 -13.05
N GLY A 172 1.75 9.30 -13.56
CA GLY A 172 2.98 10.03 -13.23
C GLY A 172 3.83 9.38 -12.14
N GLU A 173 3.33 8.35 -11.46
CA GLU A 173 4.13 7.53 -10.55
C GLU A 173 4.94 6.47 -11.30
N ALA A 174 6.06 6.03 -10.71
CA ALA A 174 6.72 4.82 -11.19
C ALA A 174 5.73 3.66 -11.15
N PHE A 175 5.70 2.84 -12.20
CA PHE A 175 4.80 1.69 -12.32
C PHE A 175 3.30 2.01 -12.54
N SER A 176 2.98 3.24 -12.96
CA SER A 176 1.60 3.70 -13.26
C SER A 176 0.79 2.79 -14.19
N ASP A 177 1.45 2.05 -15.09
CA ASP A 177 0.79 1.17 -16.06
C ASP A 177 0.83 -0.31 -15.65
N LEU A 178 1.43 -0.65 -14.51
CA LEU A 178 1.48 -2.02 -14.05
C LEU A 178 0.08 -2.51 -13.68
N ARG A 179 -0.36 -3.58 -14.33
CA ARG A 179 -1.56 -4.33 -14.00
C ARG A 179 -1.17 -5.80 -13.97
N GLY A 180 -1.28 -6.42 -12.81
CA GLY A 180 -0.93 -7.83 -12.64
C GLY A 180 -1.73 -8.41 -11.50
N GLY A 181 -2.21 -9.64 -11.70
CA GLY A 181 -3.13 -10.34 -10.80
C GLY A 181 -4.56 -9.76 -10.85
N ASP A 182 -5.42 -10.28 -9.97
CA ASP A 182 -6.80 -9.83 -9.82
C ASP A 182 -6.93 -8.98 -8.57
N LEU A 183 -7.62 -7.84 -8.69
CA LEU A 183 -7.99 -7.04 -7.54
C LEU A 183 -8.97 -7.81 -6.65
N PRO A 184 -8.89 -7.64 -5.33
CA PRO A 184 -9.88 -8.20 -4.42
C PRO A 184 -11.28 -7.66 -4.72
N MET A 185 -12.30 -8.41 -4.30
CA MET A 185 -13.67 -7.93 -4.40
C MET A 185 -13.83 -6.62 -3.62
N PRO A 186 -14.44 -5.57 -4.21
CA PRO A 186 -14.57 -4.29 -3.56
C PRO A 186 -15.56 -4.39 -2.38
N VAL A 187 -15.19 -3.79 -1.24
CA VAL A 187 -16.09 -3.67 -0.08
C VAL A 187 -17.26 -2.71 -0.38
N LEU A 188 -17.01 -1.71 -1.24
CA LEU A 188 -17.99 -0.70 -1.65
C LEU A 188 -18.10 -0.68 -3.17
N THR A 189 -19.33 -0.66 -3.67
CA THR A 189 -19.66 -0.61 -5.09
C THR A 189 -20.00 0.81 -5.53
N ALA A 190 -20.05 1.05 -6.84
CA ALA A 190 -20.50 2.33 -7.38
C ALA A 190 -21.94 2.69 -6.95
N GLU A 191 -22.79 1.70 -6.69
CA GLU A 191 -24.17 1.90 -6.25
C GLU A 191 -24.26 2.50 -4.85
N ASP A 192 -23.33 2.15 -3.95
CA ASP A 192 -23.24 2.70 -2.60
C ASP A 192 -23.02 4.24 -2.61
N PHE A 193 -22.55 4.76 -3.74
CA PHE A 193 -22.27 6.18 -3.96
C PHE A 193 -23.22 6.87 -4.93
N ALA A 194 -24.25 6.19 -5.48
CA ALA A 194 -25.07 6.72 -6.57
C ALA A 194 -25.70 8.12 -6.32
N ASN A 195 -25.96 8.45 -5.05
CA ASN A 195 -26.56 9.72 -4.63
C ASN A 195 -25.56 10.69 -3.97
N ARG A 196 -24.26 10.41 -4.04
CA ARG A 196 -23.21 11.20 -3.41
C ARG A 196 -22.21 11.66 -4.46
N ASN A 197 -21.87 12.94 -4.44
CA ASN A 197 -20.78 13.44 -5.27
C ASN A 197 -19.44 13.12 -4.57
N VAL A 198 -18.94 11.89 -4.78
CA VAL A 198 -17.67 11.44 -4.23
C VAL A 198 -16.61 11.55 -5.31
N HIS A 199 -15.53 12.28 -5.01
CA HIS A 199 -14.35 12.26 -5.84
C HIS A 199 -13.44 11.13 -5.34
N ALA A 200 -13.40 10.02 -6.09
CA ALA A 200 -12.48 8.94 -5.84
C ALA A 200 -11.22 9.12 -6.70
N PRO A 201 -10.01 8.94 -6.14
CA PRO A 201 -8.79 8.92 -6.94
C PRO A 201 -8.90 7.80 -7.98
N VAL A 202 -8.46 8.07 -9.20
CA VAL A 202 -8.46 7.09 -10.29
C VAL A 202 -7.05 6.51 -10.40
N ALA A 203 -6.92 5.22 -10.13
CA ALA A 203 -5.68 4.50 -10.31
C ALA A 203 -5.48 4.14 -11.79
N SER A 204 -4.27 4.35 -12.33
CA SER A 204 -3.89 3.90 -13.67
C SER A 204 -3.40 2.44 -13.68
N GLY A 205 -2.87 1.99 -12.53
CA GLY A 205 -2.30 0.65 -12.32
C GLY A 205 -2.50 0.16 -10.88
N TYR A 206 -2.13 -1.10 -10.64
CA TYR A 206 -2.21 -1.76 -9.34
C TYR A 206 -1.14 -2.85 -9.16
N GLY A 207 -0.76 -3.06 -7.90
CA GLY A 207 0.07 -4.16 -7.44
C GLY A 207 -0.73 -5.05 -6.48
N VAL A 208 -0.92 -6.32 -6.85
CA VAL A 208 -1.59 -7.32 -6.02
C VAL A 208 -0.69 -8.53 -5.77
N ASN A 209 -1.16 -9.39 -4.89
CA ASN A 209 -0.50 -10.64 -4.51
C ASN A 209 -0.63 -11.71 -5.62
N LEU A 210 0.25 -12.71 -5.58
CA LEU A 210 0.10 -13.93 -6.37
C LEU A 210 -1.26 -14.58 -6.08
N PRO A 211 -1.93 -15.18 -7.08
CA PRO A 211 -3.27 -15.76 -6.89
C PRO A 211 -3.37 -16.75 -5.72
N MET A 212 -2.38 -17.64 -5.55
CA MET A 212 -2.38 -18.62 -4.46
C MET A 212 -2.28 -17.97 -3.07
N ILE A 213 -1.44 -16.93 -2.93
CA ILE A 213 -1.27 -16.18 -1.68
C ILE A 213 -2.54 -15.36 -1.41
N GLN A 214 -3.09 -14.72 -2.44
CA GLN A 214 -4.30 -13.92 -2.33
C GLN A 214 -5.53 -14.75 -1.90
N GLN A 215 -5.64 -15.97 -2.40
CA GLN A 215 -6.75 -16.88 -2.07
C GLN A 215 -6.65 -17.46 -0.66
N ALA A 216 -5.45 -17.54 -0.09
CA ALA A 216 -5.24 -17.99 1.28
C ALA A 216 -5.62 -16.93 2.33
N ALA A 217 -5.65 -15.65 1.94
CA ALA A 217 -6.05 -14.55 2.81
C ALA A 217 -7.57 -14.45 2.93
N ILE A 218 -8.06 -14.04 4.11
CA ILE A 218 -9.49 -13.83 4.35
C ILE A 218 -10.00 -12.49 3.80
N ALA A 219 -9.09 -11.53 3.63
CA ALA A 219 -9.39 -10.19 3.17
C ALA A 219 -8.13 -9.49 2.67
N THR A 220 -8.33 -8.30 2.10
CA THR A 220 -7.27 -7.37 1.70
C THR A 220 -7.57 -5.99 2.26
N GLY A 221 -6.55 -5.23 2.63
CA GLY A 221 -6.67 -3.91 3.24
C GLY A 221 -5.61 -2.95 2.76
#